data_AF-A0A7K0DGK5-F1
#
_entry.id   AF-A0A7K0DGK5-F1
#
_cell.length_a   1.000
_cell.length_b   1.000
_cell.length_c   1.000
_cell.angle_alpha   90.00
_cell.angle_beta   90.00
_cell.angle_gamma   90.00
#
_symmetry.space_group_name_H-M   'P 1'
#
loop_
_entity.id
_entity.type
_entity.pdbx_description
1 polymer ?
#
loop_
_entity_poly.entity_id
_entity_poly.type
_entity_poly.pdbx_seq_one_letter_code
_entity_poly.pdbx_strand_id
1 'polypeptide(L)' 'MSDMTTIKVPKSVRDRLQQVAASNDLTLAGAIDLLLEKAGTRPKPTTGGYRSDRPLSAEDIDRELAGGFGAR' A
#
# COMPACT_ATOMS: atom_id res chain seq x y z
N MET A 1 8.01 26.29 8.99
CA MET A 1 6.62 26.71 8.73
C MET A 1 5.91 25.51 8.14
N SER A 2 4.92 24.96 8.83
CA SER A 2 4.14 23.83 8.31
C SER A 2 3.36 24.30 7.07
N ASP A 3 3.53 23.59 5.96
CA ASP A 3 2.86 23.92 4.71
C ASP A 3 1.36 23.62 4.85
N MET A 4 0.50 24.62 4.64
CA MET A 4 -0.93 24.51 4.90
C MET A 4 -1.69 24.27 3.60
N THR A 5 -2.05 23.00 3.36
CA THR A 5 -2.80 22.60 2.16
C THR A 5 -4.29 22.52 2.46
N THR A 6 -5.10 23.21 1.66
CA THR A 6 -6.57 23.11 1.74
C THR A 6 -7.10 22.15 0.69
N ILE A 7 -7.81 21.11 1.13
CA ILE A 7 -8.45 20.13 0.24
C ILE A 7 -9.97 20.14 0.45
N LYS A 8 -10.72 20.03 -0.65
CA LYS A 8 -12.17 19.80 -0.58
C LYS A 8 -12.42 18.31 -0.44
N VAL A 9 -13.12 17.92 0.62
CA VAL A 9 -13.49 16.54 0.88
C VAL A 9 -15.01 16.39 0.98
N PRO A 10 -15.60 15.31 0.42
CA PRO A 10 -17.01 15.00 0.64
C PRO A 10 -17.31 14.82 2.13
N LYS A 11 -18.54 15.18 2.54
CA LYS A 11 -18.98 15.06 3.94
C LYS A 11 -18.82 13.65 4.49
N SER A 12 -19.17 12.63 3.70
CA SER A 12 -19.04 11.22 4.07
C SER A 12 -17.59 10.82 4.39
N VAL A 13 -16.62 11.38 3.68
CA VAL A 13 -15.18 11.12 3.92
C VAL A 13 -14.73 11.81 5.21
N ARG A 14 -15.14 13.06 5.43
CA ARG A 14 -14.84 13.80 6.66
C ARG A 14 -15.42 13.11 7.90
N ASP A 15 -16.66 12.63 7.83
CA ASP A 15 -17.32 12.00 8.96
C ASP A 15 -16.63 10.65 9.31
N ARG A 16 -16.17 9.89 8.30
CA ARG A 16 -15.32 8.71 8.51
C ARG A 16 -13.96 9.08 9.11
N LEU A 17 -13.34 10.17 8.66
CA LEU A 17 -12.07 10.64 9.20
C LEU A 17 -12.20 11.06 10.68
N GLN A 18 -13.32 11.68 11.05
CA GLN A 18 -13.63 11.99 12.45
C GLN A 18 -13.75 10.73 13.31
N GLN A 19 -14.38 9.67 12.79
CA GLN A 19 -14.45 8.39 13.51
C GLN A 19 -13.06 7.79 13.73
N VAL A 20 -12.20 7.79 12.70
CA VAL A 20 -10.82 7.29 12.82
C VAL A 20 -10.03 8.11 13.84
N ALA A 21 -10.16 9.44 13.81
CA ALA A 21 -9.51 10.33 14.77
C ALA A 21 -9.95 10.02 16.21
N ALA A 22 -11.26 9.89 16.44
CA ALA A 22 -11.82 9.56 17.76
C ALA A 22 -11.39 8.19 18.27
N SER A 23 -11.27 7.18 17.39
CA SER A 23 -10.85 5.83 17.79
C SER A 23 -9.36 5.70 18.11
N ASN A 24 -8.54 6.67 17.71
CA ASN A 24 -7.09 6.65 17.92
C ASN A 24 -6.61 7.79 18.86
N ASP A 25 -7.54 8.54 19.46
CA ASP A 25 -7.26 9.75 20.26
C ASP A 25 -6.37 10.77 19.51
N LEU A 26 -6.58 10.90 18.20
CA LEU A 26 -5.81 11.78 17.32
C LEU A 26 -6.62 13.02 16.91
N THR A 27 -5.90 14.06 16.48
CA THR A 27 -6.50 15.17 15.73
C THR A 27 -6.81 14.71 14.30
N LEU A 28 -7.67 15.46 13.58
CA LEU A 28 -7.95 15.17 12.16
C LEU A 28 -6.67 15.20 11.30
N ALA A 29 -5.73 16.10 11.60
CA ALA A 29 -4.44 16.15 10.92
C ALA A 29 -3.64 14.86 11.20
N GLY A 30 -3.52 14.45 12.47
CA GLY A 30 -2.82 13.22 12.83
C GLY A 30 -3.47 11.95 12.25
N ALA A 31 -4.80 11.93 12.11
CA ALA A 31 -5.50 10.83 11.43
C ALA A 31 -5.17 10.77 9.93
N ILE A 32 -5.00 11.92 9.26
CA ILE A 32 -4.54 11.97 7.86
C ILE A 32 -3.10 11.45 7.76
N ASP A 33 -2.21 11.90 8.65
CA ASP A 33 -0.81 11.45 8.66
C ASP A 33 -0.71 9.92 8.84
N LEU A 34 -1.47 9.35 9.78
CA LEU A 34 -1.56 7.91 10.00
C LEU A 34 -2.05 7.16 8.74
N LEU A 35 -3.05 7.70 8.05
CA LEU A 35 -3.57 7.11 6.82
C LEU A 35 -2.56 7.21 5.67
N LEU A 36 -1.81 8.31 5.57
CA LEU A 36 -0.76 8.49 4.58
C LEU A 36 0.42 7.55 4.81
N GLU A 37 0.81 7.32 6.06
CA GLU A 37 1.85 6.33 6.42
C GLU A 37 1.43 4.92 6.00
N LYS A 38 0.17 4.55 6.27
CA LYS A 38 -0.41 3.26 5.85
C LYS A 38 -0.60 3.13 4.34
N ALA A 39 -0.94 4.21 3.65
CA ALA A 39 -1.10 4.20 2.19
C ALA A 39 0.26 4.17 1.47
N GLY A 40 1.27 4.84 2.01
CA GLY A 40 2.64 4.89 1.48
C GLY A 40 3.43 3.61 1.70
N THR A 41 3.03 2.78 2.69
CA THR A 41 3.58 1.44 2.89
C THR A 41 2.96 0.46 1.91
N ARG A 42 3.27 0.59 0.62
CA ARG A 42 3.20 -0.57 -0.28
C ARG A 42 4.41 -1.44 0.07
N PRO A 43 4.25 -2.59 0.76
CA PRO A 43 5.39 -3.48 0.96
C PRO A 43 5.95 -3.79 -0.43
N LYS A 44 7.24 -3.54 -0.64
CA LYS A 44 7.91 -4.04 -1.83
C LYS A 44 7.62 -5.54 -1.89
N PRO A 45 7.18 -6.09 -3.04
CA PRO A 45 6.93 -7.51 -3.14
C PRO A 45 8.18 -8.25 -2.64
N THR A 46 8.03 -8.98 -1.55
CA THR A 46 9.10 -9.79 -0.94
C THR A 46 9.46 -10.98 -1.83
N THR A 47 8.54 -11.35 -2.73
CA THR A 47 8.70 -12.42 -3.71
C THR A 47 8.54 -11.84 -5.11
N GLY A 48 9.56 -11.98 -5.96
CA GLY A 48 9.49 -11.59 -7.38
C GLY A 48 10.04 -10.20 -7.73
N GLY A 49 11.00 -9.65 -6.96
CA GLY A 49 11.62 -8.36 -7.30
C GLY A 49 13.08 -8.25 -6.86
N TYR A 50 13.98 -8.10 -7.84
CA TYR A 50 15.35 -7.57 -7.71
C TYR A 50 16.41 -8.38 -6.92
N ARG A 51 16.07 -9.52 -6.33
CA ARG A 51 17.03 -10.41 -5.61
C ARG A 51 16.91 -11.89 -5.99
N SER A 52 16.38 -12.20 -7.16
CA SER A 52 16.46 -13.56 -7.67
C SER A 52 17.90 -13.75 -8.16
N ASP A 53 18.71 -14.55 -7.44
CA ASP A 53 20.07 -14.91 -7.85
C ASP A 53 20.13 -15.54 -9.26
N ARG A 54 18.96 -15.98 -9.77
CA ARG A 54 18.77 -16.48 -11.11
C ARG A 54 17.57 -15.78 -11.78
N PRO A 55 17.79 -14.75 -12.62
CA PRO A 55 16.76 -14.27 -13.53
C PRO A 55 16.46 -15.36 -14.56
N LEU A 56 15.18 -15.72 -14.74
CA LEU A 56 14.74 -16.63 -15.81
C LEU A 56 14.48 -15.81 -17.09
N SER A 57 14.82 -16.37 -18.25
CA SER A 57 14.39 -15.82 -19.53
C SER A 57 12.89 -16.08 -19.74
N ALA A 58 12.28 -15.40 -20.72
CA ALA A 58 10.87 -15.61 -21.04
C ALA A 58 10.56 -17.08 -21.37
N GLU A 59 11.47 -17.73 -22.10
CA GLU A 59 11.36 -19.14 -22.50
C GLU A 59 11.46 -20.10 -21.31
N ASP A 60 12.26 -19.74 -20.30
CA ASP A 60 12.37 -20.52 -19.07
C ASP A 60 11.13 -20.34 -18.17
N ILE A 61 10.55 -19.14 -18.14
CA ILE A 61 9.29 -18.87 -17.45
C ILE A 61 8.15 -19.70 -18.04
N ASP A 62 8.05 -19.74 -19.37
CA ASP A 62 7.02 -20.53 -20.06
C ASP A 62 7.17 -22.04 -19.82
N ARG A 63 8.41 -22.54 -19.72
CA ARG A 63 8.69 -23.95 -19.42
C ARG A 63 8.28 -24.33 -18.00
N GLU A 64 8.55 -23.47 -17.01
CA GLU A 64 8.14 -23.67 -15.62
C GLU A 64 6.61 -23.55 -15.48
N LEU A 65 5.99 -22.58 -16.18
CA LEU A 65 4.53 -22.43 -16.24
C LEU A 65 3.84 -23.68 -16.83
N ALA A 66 4.42 -24.26 -17.88
CA ALA A 66 3.92 -25.48 -18.51
C ALA A 66 4.02 -26.71 -17.59
N GLY A 67 4.93 -26.70 -16.60
CA GLY A 67 5.06 -27.73 -15.58
C GLY A 67 3.99 -27.71 -14.48
N GLY A 68 3.16 -26.65 -14.43
CA GLY A 68 2.05 -26.49 -13.49
C GLY A 68 2.40 -25.64 -12.28
N PHE A 69 1.86 -24.41 -12.22
CA PHE A 69 1.93 -23.57 -11.03
C PHE A 69 1.06 -24.14 -9.91
N GLY A 70 1.66 -24.45 -8.75
CA GLY A 70 0.92 -24.75 -7.51
C GLY A 70 0.45 -26.19 -7.34
N ALA A 71 1.13 -27.18 -7.95
CA ALA A 71 0.89 -28.59 -7.62
C ALA A 71 1.48 -28.96 -6.24
N ARG A 72 0.82 -28.52 -5.17
CA ARG A 72 0.73 -29.14 -3.85
C ARG A 72 -0.27 -28.39 -2.96
#